data_AF-A0A078FSJ9-F1
#
_entry.id   AF-A0A078FSJ9-F1
#
_cell.length_a   1.000
_cell.length_b   1.000
_cell.length_c   1.000
_cell.angle_alpha   90.00
_cell.angle_beta   90.00
_cell.angle_gamma   90.00
#
_symmetry.space_group_name_H-M   'P 1'
#
loop_
_entity.id
_entity.type
_entity.pdbx_description
1 polymer ?
#
loop_
_entity_poly.entity_id
_entity_poly.type
_entity_poly.pdbx_seq_one_letter_code
_entity_poly.pdbx_strand_id
1 'polypeptide(L)'
;MLDVDTKSSSRLEQLELIDDLENLRVSYHFEVEINNILNDFYHKIVWKCEYEEGLHATTLGFQLLRQHGFNVSEEKFVDGGETCNAEVRENEIHALEMPYHWRMRRLEARWYIDAYKKKHDKNIDLFEFPKIDFNFLQSYHQEELKHVSSWWEET
;
A
#
# COMPACT_ATOMS: atom_id res chain seq x y z
N MET A 1 -24.23 16.97 12.04
CA MET A 1 -24.71 15.75 12.71
C MET A 1 -24.16 14.62 11.88
N LEU A 2 -23.04 14.05 12.32
CA LEU A 2 -22.36 12.99 11.59
C LEU A 2 -23.05 11.67 11.97
N ASP A 3 -23.66 11.02 11.00
CA ASP A 3 -24.23 9.70 11.18
C ASP A 3 -23.11 8.71 11.44
N VAL A 4 -23.11 8.18 12.67
CA VAL A 4 -22.26 7.10 13.16
C VAL A 4 -22.87 5.78 12.65
N ASP A 5 -22.77 5.56 11.35
CA ASP A 5 -23.07 4.27 10.71
C ASP A 5 -21.98 3.89 9.68
N THR A 6 -20.71 4.15 10.00
CA THR A 6 -19.57 3.42 9.41
C THR A 6 -19.33 2.13 10.22
N LYS A 7 -20.32 1.24 10.20
CA LYS A 7 -20.24 -0.05 10.89
C LYS A 7 -19.76 -1.12 9.90
N SER A 8 -18.50 -1.50 10.06
CA SER A 8 -17.76 -2.55 9.35
C SER A 8 -17.31 -2.21 7.92
N SER A 9 -16.27 -1.37 7.81
CA SER A 9 -15.46 -1.34 6.57
C SER A 9 -15.00 -2.76 6.27
N SER A 10 -15.23 -3.23 5.05
CA SER A 10 -14.92 -4.60 4.65
C SER A 10 -13.42 -4.88 4.85
N ARG A 11 -13.05 -6.14 5.14
CA ARG A 11 -11.63 -6.54 5.25
C ARG A 11 -10.86 -6.16 3.98
N LEU A 12 -11.52 -6.25 2.83
CA LEU A 12 -10.97 -5.80 1.56
C LEU A 12 -10.67 -4.28 1.56
N GLU A 13 -11.61 -3.45 2.00
CA GLU A 13 -11.42 -1.99 2.06
C GLU A 13 -10.28 -1.60 3.00
N GLN A 14 -10.08 -2.33 4.10
CA GLN A 14 -8.94 -2.12 5.01
C GLN A 14 -7.61 -2.44 4.33
N LEU A 15 -7.55 -3.52 3.56
CA LEU A 15 -6.33 -3.90 2.82
C LEU A 15 -6.06 -2.93 1.66
N GLU A 16 -7.09 -2.52 0.92
CA GLU A 16 -6.99 -1.49 -0.13
C GLU A 16 -6.53 -0.16 0.44
N LEU A 17 -6.99 0.21 1.64
CA LEU A 17 -6.54 1.42 2.33
C LEU A 17 -5.05 1.33 2.71
N ILE A 18 -4.59 0.19 3.20
CA ILE A 18 -3.17 -0.03 3.52
C ILE A 18 -2.33 0.07 2.24
N ASP A 19 -2.77 -0.57 1.16
CA ASP A 19 -2.09 -0.50 -0.14
C ASP A 19 -2.03 0.95 -0.67
N ASP A 20 -3.13 1.70 -0.57
CA ASP A 20 -3.17 3.12 -0.94
C ASP A 20 -2.19 3.95 -0.07
N LEU A 21 -2.15 3.72 1.26
CA LEU A 21 -1.21 4.41 2.17
C LEU A 21 0.26 4.13 1.84
N GLU A 22 0.58 2.88 1.49
CA GLU A 22 1.94 2.49 1.12
C GLU A 22 2.37 3.07 -0.23
N ASN A 23 1.49 3.01 -1.24
CA ASN A 23 1.78 3.54 -2.57
C ASN A 23 1.83 5.09 -2.56
N LEU A 24 1.04 5.74 -1.70
CA LEU A 24 1.13 7.18 -1.43
C LEU A 24 2.35 7.55 -0.57
N ARG A 25 3.12 6.56 -0.11
CA ARG A 25 4.31 6.69 0.74
C ARG A 25 4.07 7.40 2.07
N VAL A 26 2.85 7.32 2.61
CA VAL A 26 2.48 7.94 3.89
C VAL A 26 2.25 6.91 5.00
N SER A 27 2.42 5.62 4.70
CA SER A 27 2.24 4.51 5.65
C SER A 27 3.13 4.62 6.90
N TYR A 28 4.26 5.32 6.82
CA TYR A 28 5.18 5.50 7.94
C TYR A 28 4.57 6.33 9.10
N HIS A 29 3.49 7.07 8.87
CA HIS A 29 2.75 7.77 9.93
C HIS A 29 1.79 6.86 10.70
N PHE A 30 1.53 5.64 10.21
CA PHE A 30 0.50 4.72 10.71
C PHE A 30 1.03 3.30 10.94
N GLU A 31 2.34 3.15 11.16
CA GLU A 31 2.99 1.83 11.24
C GLU A 31 2.34 0.93 12.32
N VAL A 32 1.95 1.51 13.46
CA VAL A 32 1.35 0.76 14.57
C VAL A 32 -0.03 0.24 14.17
N GLU A 33 -0.87 1.09 13.59
CA GLU A 33 -2.21 0.76 13.13
C GLU A 33 -2.16 -0.29 12.02
N ILE A 34 -1.28 -0.12 11.03
CA ILE A 34 -1.08 -1.06 9.93
C ILE A 34 -0.66 -2.43 10.46
N ASN A 35 0.33 -2.48 11.36
CA ASN A 35 0.79 -3.73 11.96
C ASN A 35 -0.31 -4.44 12.75
N ASN A 36 -1.13 -3.69 13.49
CA ASN A 36 -2.26 -4.27 14.24
C ASN A 36 -3.29 -4.91 13.31
N ILE A 37 -3.64 -4.25 12.20
CA ILE A 37 -4.58 -4.77 11.20
C ILE A 37 -4.00 -6.01 10.51
N LEU A 38 -2.74 -5.95 10.06
CA LEU A 38 -2.07 -7.08 9.41
C LEU A 38 -1.92 -8.28 10.35
N ASN A 39 -1.65 -8.05 11.63
CA ASN A 39 -1.56 -9.13 12.61
C ASN A 39 -2.93 -9.80 12.85
N ASP A 40 -4.01 -9.01 12.99
CA ASP A 40 -5.38 -9.55 13.09
C ASP A 40 -5.75 -10.36 11.83
N PHE A 41 -5.38 -9.86 10.66
CA PHE A 41 -5.57 -10.55 9.39
C PHE A 41 -4.78 -11.86 9.29
N TYR A 42 -3.50 -11.85 9.68
CA TYR A 42 -2.65 -13.04 9.75
C TYR A 42 -3.26 -14.10 10.69
N HIS A 43 -3.69 -13.69 11.88
CA HIS A 43 -4.33 -14.61 12.83
C HIS A 43 -5.60 -15.24 12.23
N LYS A 44 -6.39 -14.46 11.47
CA LYS A 44 -7.59 -14.98 10.80
C LYS A 44 -7.24 -15.96 9.67
N ILE A 45 -6.26 -15.68 8.82
CA ILE A 45 -5.83 -16.63 7.76
C ILE A 45 -5.25 -17.92 8.34
N VAL A 46 -4.49 -17.81 9.44
CA VAL A 46 -3.82 -18.96 10.04
C VAL A 46 -4.78 -19.85 10.81
N TRP A 47 -5.70 -19.26 11.59
CA TRP A 47 -6.59 -19.98 12.51
C TRP A 47 -8.05 -20.11 12.05
N LYS A 48 -8.49 -19.45 10.97
CA LYS A 48 -9.86 -19.57 10.43
C LYS A 48 -9.86 -20.15 9.02
N CYS A 49 -10.58 -21.26 8.82
CA CYS A 49 -10.84 -21.89 7.52
C CYS A 49 -12.11 -21.32 6.84
N GLU A 50 -12.42 -20.04 7.01
CA GLU A 50 -13.61 -19.42 6.39
C GLU A 50 -13.19 -18.64 5.13
N TYR A 51 -13.35 -19.30 3.98
CA TYR A 51 -13.30 -18.70 2.66
C TYR A 51 -14.57 -17.87 2.41
N GLU A 52 -14.62 -16.67 2.97
CA GLU A 52 -15.58 -15.63 2.55
C GLU A 52 -14.88 -14.43 1.91
N GLU A 53 -13.55 -14.46 1.79
CA GLU A 53 -12.81 -13.40 1.10
C GLU A 53 -12.57 -13.80 -0.35
N GLY A 54 -12.99 -12.94 -1.28
CA GLY A 54 -12.72 -13.14 -2.70
C GLY A 54 -11.22 -13.12 -2.99
N LEU A 55 -10.82 -13.75 -4.10
CA LEU A 55 -9.43 -13.89 -4.57
C LEU A 55 -8.60 -12.60 -4.41
N HIS A 56 -9.20 -11.44 -4.69
CA HIS A 56 -8.53 -10.15 -4.58
C HIS A 56 -8.05 -9.82 -3.16
N ALA A 57 -8.93 -9.95 -2.15
CA ALA A 57 -8.60 -9.66 -0.76
C ALA A 57 -7.50 -10.60 -0.25
N THR A 58 -7.58 -11.87 -0.62
CA THR A 58 -6.55 -12.86 -0.24
C THR A 58 -5.21 -12.55 -0.91
N THR A 59 -5.18 -12.29 -2.22
CA THR A 59 -3.94 -11.92 -2.92
C THR A 59 -3.29 -10.66 -2.33
N LEU A 60 -4.08 -9.60 -2.12
CA LEU A 60 -3.59 -8.34 -1.56
C LEU A 60 -3.07 -8.52 -0.13
N GLY A 61 -3.82 -9.23 0.71
CA GLY A 61 -3.42 -9.51 2.08
C GLY A 61 -2.11 -10.31 2.16
N PHE A 62 -1.91 -11.30 1.29
CA PHE A 62 -0.64 -12.04 1.25
C PHE A 62 0.54 -11.18 0.79
N GLN A 63 0.34 -10.32 -0.21
CA GLN A 63 1.35 -9.37 -0.64
C GLN A 63 1.79 -8.48 0.53
N LEU A 64 0.83 -7.86 1.22
CA LEU A 64 1.10 -6.99 2.37
C LEU A 64 1.77 -7.76 3.52
N LEU A 65 1.29 -8.95 3.87
CA LEU A 65 1.89 -9.77 4.93
C LEU A 65 3.37 -10.10 4.65
N ARG A 66 3.71 -10.51 3.42
CA ARG A 66 5.11 -10.79 3.04
C ARG A 66 5.96 -9.53 3.10
N GLN A 67 5.41 -8.40 2.65
CA GLN A 67 6.10 -7.12 2.65
C GLN A 67 6.44 -6.64 4.08
N HIS A 68 5.59 -6.98 5.05
CA HIS A 68 5.78 -6.70 6.48
C HIS A 68 6.52 -7.83 7.24
N GLY A 69 7.05 -8.83 6.53
CA GLY A 69 7.90 -9.87 7.13
C GLY A 69 7.16 -11.01 7.83
N PHE A 70 5.86 -11.15 7.62
CA PHE A 70 5.10 -12.30 8.10
C PHE A 70 5.43 -13.54 7.25
N ASN A 71 5.64 -14.68 7.92
CA ASN A 71 5.91 -15.95 7.25
C ASN A 71 4.59 -16.62 6.86
N VAL A 72 4.23 -16.55 5.57
CA VAL A 72 2.99 -17.15 5.06
C VAL A 72 3.30 -18.25 4.04
N SER A 73 2.89 -19.49 4.37
CA SER A 73 3.09 -20.68 3.52
C SER A 73 2.23 -20.62 2.25
N GLU A 74 2.84 -20.96 1.11
CA GLU A 74 2.20 -20.99 -0.22
C GLU A 74 1.20 -22.13 -0.38
N GLU A 75 1.28 -23.15 0.46
CA GLU A 75 0.47 -24.37 0.37
C GLU A 75 -1.03 -24.14 0.60
N LYS A 76 -1.43 -22.99 1.14
CA LYS A 76 -2.84 -22.67 1.44
C LYS A 76 -3.66 -22.19 0.22
N PHE A 77 -3.04 -22.08 -0.97
CA PHE A 77 -3.65 -21.45 -2.15
C PHE A 77 -3.96 -22.35 -3.34
N VAL A 78 -3.59 -23.63 -3.29
CA VAL A 78 -3.59 -24.48 -4.51
C VAL A 78 -4.95 -25.16 -4.79
N ASP A 79 -5.94 -25.09 -3.90
CA ASP A 79 -7.18 -25.87 -4.04
C ASP A 79 -8.45 -25.07 -4.43
N GLY A 80 -8.30 -23.91 -5.06
CA GLY A 80 -9.41 -22.96 -5.29
C GLY A 80 -9.59 -22.48 -6.73
N GLY A 81 -9.85 -23.39 -7.67
CA GLY A 81 -10.67 -23.21 -8.88
C GLY A 81 -10.60 -21.93 -9.72
N GLU A 82 -10.03 -22.09 -10.92
CA GLU A 82 -10.45 -21.53 -12.22
C GLU A 82 -10.50 -20.00 -12.50
N THR A 83 -10.10 -19.69 -13.72
CA THR A 83 -9.72 -18.40 -14.29
C THR A 83 -10.87 -17.39 -14.52
N CYS A 84 -10.70 -16.15 -14.06
CA CYS A 84 -11.29 -14.90 -14.63
C CYS A 84 -10.54 -13.70 -13.98
N ASN A 85 -10.08 -12.61 -14.62
CA ASN A 85 -10.31 -11.94 -15.89
C ASN A 85 -8.98 -11.37 -16.45
N ALA A 86 -8.84 -11.27 -17.77
CA ALA A 86 -7.61 -10.81 -18.43
C ALA A 86 -7.34 -9.29 -18.33
N GLU A 87 -8.24 -8.51 -17.75
CA GLU A 87 -8.14 -7.03 -17.69
C GLU A 87 -7.40 -6.52 -16.44
N VAL A 88 -7.25 -7.36 -15.40
CA VAL A 88 -6.51 -7.02 -14.15
C VAL A 88 -4.99 -7.21 -14.31
N ARG A 89 -4.56 -7.86 -15.39
CA ARG A 89 -3.17 -8.28 -15.58
C ARG A 89 -2.20 -7.13 -15.83
N GLU A 90 -2.64 -5.98 -16.31
CA GLU A 90 -1.72 -4.90 -16.70
C GLU A 90 -1.10 -4.18 -15.48
N ASN A 91 -1.81 -4.15 -14.34
CA ASN A 91 -1.27 -3.64 -13.06
C ASN A 91 -0.52 -4.73 -12.27
N GLU A 92 -0.96 -5.98 -12.37
CA GLU A 92 -0.32 -7.12 -11.68
C GLU A 92 1.04 -7.48 -12.29
N ILE A 93 1.19 -7.41 -13.62
CA ILE A 93 2.47 -7.71 -14.28
C ILE A 93 3.52 -6.63 -13.98
N HIS A 94 3.12 -5.35 -13.93
CA HIS A 94 4.04 -4.27 -13.51
C HIS A 94 4.45 -4.37 -12.03
N ALA A 95 3.57 -4.85 -11.15
CA ALA A 95 3.90 -5.11 -9.75
C ALA A 95 4.87 -6.31 -9.59
N LEU A 96 4.80 -7.29 -10.49
CA LEU A 96 5.62 -8.50 -10.51
C LEU A 96 6.95 -8.35 -11.26
N GLU A 97 7.10 -7.40 -12.19
CA GLU A 97 8.34 -7.16 -12.94
C GLU A 97 9.42 -6.43 -12.14
N MET A 98 9.06 -5.73 -11.06
CA MET A 98 10.00 -4.95 -10.27
C MET A 98 9.79 -5.18 -8.77
N PRO A 99 10.67 -5.93 -8.09
CA PRO A 99 10.68 -6.02 -6.64
C PRO A 99 10.65 -4.61 -6.01
N TYR A 100 9.84 -4.40 -4.97
CA TYR A 100 9.65 -3.10 -4.29
C TYR A 100 10.97 -2.42 -3.85
N HIS A 101 12.04 -3.20 -3.68
CA HIS A 101 13.38 -2.72 -3.30
C HIS A 101 14.21 -2.18 -4.48
N TRP A 102 13.79 -2.39 -5.74
CA TRP A 102 14.44 -1.88 -6.96
C TRP A 102 13.73 -0.67 -7.57
N ARG A 103 12.59 -0.25 -7.01
CA ARG A 103 11.85 0.94 -7.48
C ARG A 103 12.34 2.21 -6.79
N MET A 104 12.47 3.31 -7.54
CA MET A 104 12.70 4.62 -6.95
C MET A 104 11.43 5.10 -6.23
N ARG A 105 11.43 4.98 -4.89
CA ARG A 105 10.28 5.29 -4.02
C ARG A 105 9.60 6.63 -4.34
N ARG A 106 10.39 7.66 -4.67
CA ARG A 106 9.89 9.02 -4.95
C ARG A 106 9.22 9.19 -6.31
N LEU A 107 9.72 8.53 -7.35
CA LEU A 107 9.12 8.60 -8.69
C LEU A 107 7.77 7.87 -8.69
N GLU A 108 7.71 6.74 -8.01
CA GLU A 108 6.48 5.96 -7.85
C GLU A 108 5.43 6.71 -7.03
N ALA A 109 5.81 7.31 -5.90
CA ALA A 109 4.88 8.13 -5.10
C ALA A 109 4.25 9.24 -5.93
N ARG A 110 5.07 9.92 -6.75
CA ARG A 110 4.60 11.02 -7.61
C ARG A 110 3.61 10.52 -8.66
N TRP A 111 3.94 9.42 -9.34
CA TRP A 111 3.03 8.79 -10.30
C TRP A 111 1.73 8.33 -9.63
N TYR A 112 1.83 7.70 -8.45
CA TYR A 112 0.67 7.18 -7.73
C TYR A 112 -0.23 8.29 -7.19
N ILE A 113 0.32 9.41 -6.71
CA ILE A 113 -0.47 10.60 -6.34
C ILE A 113 -1.33 11.06 -7.53
N ASP A 114 -0.77 11.07 -8.74
CA ASP A 114 -1.49 11.47 -9.96
C ASP A 114 -2.51 10.41 -10.40
N ALA A 115 -2.22 9.12 -10.22
CA ALA A 115 -3.13 8.02 -10.49
C ALA A 115 -4.30 7.99 -9.48
N TYR A 116 -4.01 8.11 -8.20
CA TYR A 116 -4.96 8.15 -7.09
C TYR A 116 -5.95 9.32 -7.21
N LYS A 117 -5.49 10.47 -7.71
CA LYS A 117 -6.37 11.61 -8.06
C LYS A 117 -7.49 11.22 -9.02
N LYS A 118 -7.22 10.32 -9.97
CA LYS A 118 -8.15 9.87 -11.02
C LYS A 118 -9.03 8.69 -10.59
N LYS A 119 -8.73 8.01 -9.48
CA LYS A 119 -9.55 6.92 -8.93
C LYS A 119 -10.96 7.42 -8.60
N HIS A 120 -11.97 6.65 -9.01
CA HIS A 120 -13.39 6.97 -8.79
C HIS A 120 -13.76 6.79 -7.31
N ASP A 121 -13.33 5.67 -6.72
CA ASP A 121 -13.57 5.32 -5.31
C ASP A 121 -12.35 5.68 -4.45
N LYS A 122 -11.95 6.96 -4.46
CA LYS A 122 -10.85 7.43 -3.62
C LYS A 122 -11.34 7.86 -2.24
N ASN A 123 -10.56 7.54 -1.22
CA ASN A 123 -10.71 8.17 0.08
C ASN A 123 -10.28 9.64 -0.04
N ILE A 124 -11.25 10.55 0.16
CA ILE A 124 -11.10 12.00 0.00
C ILE A 124 -10.10 12.56 1.03
N ASP A 125 -10.09 12.00 2.25
CA ASP A 125 -9.20 12.47 3.31
C ASP A 125 -7.72 12.18 2.99
N LEU A 126 -7.47 11.13 2.20
CA LEU A 126 -6.14 10.76 1.69
C LEU A 126 -5.70 11.56 0.45
N PHE A 127 -6.49 12.50 -0.05
CA PHE A 127 -6.15 13.21 -1.28
C PHE A 127 -5.09 14.31 -1.10
N GLU A 128 -5.15 15.04 0.01
CA GLU A 128 -4.28 16.22 0.22
C GLU A 128 -3.05 15.89 1.06
N PHE A 129 -3.17 14.95 2.01
CA PHE A 129 -2.08 14.60 2.91
C PHE A 129 -0.80 14.16 2.17
N PRO A 130 -0.84 13.24 1.18
CA PRO A 130 0.36 12.79 0.48
C PRO A 130 1.06 13.89 -0.33
N LYS A 131 0.30 14.88 -0.84
CA LYS A 131 0.91 16.01 -1.58
C LYS A 131 1.70 16.91 -0.66
N ILE A 132 1.14 17.21 0.52
CA ILE A 132 1.80 18.02 1.54
C ILE A 132 3.06 17.29 2.02
N ASP A 133 2.94 16.01 2.33
CA ASP A 133 4.05 15.16 2.78
C ASP A 133 5.20 15.11 1.76
N PHE A 134 4.85 14.89 0.48
CA PHE A 134 5.81 14.89 -0.62
C PHE A 134 6.55 16.23 -0.73
N ASN A 135 5.82 17.36 -0.68
CA ASN A 135 6.41 18.69 -0.79
C ASN A 135 7.30 19.02 0.41
N PHE A 136 6.89 18.63 1.63
CA PHE A 136 7.68 18.78 2.83
C PHE A 136 9.02 18.05 2.70
N LEU A 137 8.97 16.75 2.40
CA LEU A 137 10.17 15.93 2.23
C LEU A 137 11.04 16.38 1.04
N GLN A 138 10.45 16.94 -0.02
CA GLN A 138 11.20 17.51 -1.13
C GLN A 138 11.99 18.76 -0.70
N SER A 139 11.36 19.65 0.06
CA SER A 139 12.01 20.87 0.55
C SER A 139 13.21 20.54 1.46
N TYR A 140 13.05 19.57 2.36
CA TYR A 140 14.14 19.10 3.23
C TYR A 140 15.35 18.59 2.42
N HIS A 141 15.14 17.75 1.41
CA HIS A 141 16.27 17.32 0.57
C HIS A 141 16.88 18.42 -0.28
N GLN A 142 16.08 19.41 -0.72
CA GLN A 142 16.63 20.57 -1.42
C GLN A 142 17.55 21.40 -0.51
N GLU A 143 17.23 21.48 0.78
CA GLU A 143 18.08 22.12 1.79
C GLU A 143 19.39 21.33 2.00
N GLU A 144 19.29 20.02 2.23
CA GLU A 144 20.47 19.13 2.35
C GLU A 144 21.39 19.22 1.12
N LEU A 145 20.83 19.22 -0.09
CA LEU A 145 21.60 19.35 -1.32
C LEU A 145 22.31 20.70 -1.42
N LYS A 146 21.72 21.79 -0.92
CA LYS A 146 22.39 23.09 -0.87
C LYS A 146 23.60 23.05 0.07
N HIS A 147 23.44 22.44 1.24
CA HIS A 147 24.53 22.27 2.20
C HIS A 147 25.69 21.44 1.61
N VAL A 148 25.37 20.29 1.01
CA VAL A 148 26.38 19.42 0.39
C VAL A 148 27.04 20.09 -0.82
N SER A 149 26.28 20.83 -1.64
CA SER A 149 26.83 21.57 -2.78
C SER A 149 27.78 22.68 -2.34
N SER A 150 27.43 23.45 -1.30
CA SER A 150 28.31 24.49 -0.74
C SER A 150 29.60 23.89 -0.21
N TRP A 151 29.51 22.76 0.52
CA TRP A 151 30.69 22.06 1.03
C TRP A 151 31.60 21.55 -0.10
N TRP A 152 31.02 21.03 -1.18
CA TRP A 152 31.79 20.54 -2.32
C TRP A 152 32.53 21.66 -3.06
N GLU A 153 31.97 22.87 -3.14
CA GLU A 153 32.64 24.04 -3.74
C GLU A 153 33.79 24.57 -2.88
N GLU A 154 33.79 24.29 -1.58
CA GLU A 154 34.85 24.67 -0.64
C GLU A 154 36.02 23.67 -0.60
N THR A 155 35.92 22.52 -1.28
CA THR A 155 36.93 21.43 -1.29
C THR A 155 37.71 21.37 -2.59
#